data_AF-A0A268ER10-F1
#
_entry.id   AF-A0A268ER10-F1
#
_cell.length_a   1.000
_cell.length_b   1.000
_cell.length_c   1.000
_cell.angle_alpha   90.00
_cell.angle_beta   90.00
_cell.angle_gamma   90.00
#
_symmetry.space_group_name_H-M   'P 1'
#
loop_
_entity.id
_entity.type
_entity.pdbx_description
1 polymer ?
#
loop_
_entity_poly.entity_id
_entity_poly.type
_entity_poly.pdbx_seq_one_letter_code
_entity_poly.pdbx_strand_id
1 'polypeptide(L)' 'MFSLGLLIIPLLFLLHIAICIWGYNDARRMGRSPEFALLVVLGMLFFPVVGPIIYLLIRNS' A
#
# COMPACT_ATOMS: atom_id res chain seq x y z
N MET A 1 23.37 15.31 -10.81
CA MET A 1 22.85 13.93 -10.67
C MET A 1 22.40 13.63 -9.24
N PHE A 2 23.22 13.89 -8.20
CA PHE A 2 22.83 13.63 -6.78
C PHE A 2 21.59 14.39 -6.27
N SER A 3 21.36 15.63 -6.73
CA SER A 3 20.25 16.46 -6.24
C SER A 3 18.85 15.94 -6.58
N LEU A 4 18.72 15.09 -7.61
CA LEU A 4 17.44 14.62 -8.11
C LEU A 4 16.94 13.41 -7.29
N GLY A 5 17.86 12.54 -6.85
CA GLY A 5 17.54 11.44 -5.93
C GLY A 5 17.06 11.91 -4.56
N LEU A 6 17.57 13.04 -4.08
CA LEU A 6 17.20 13.63 -2.78
C LEU A 6 15.70 14.00 -2.69
N LEU A 7 15.08 14.38 -3.81
CA LEU A 7 13.66 14.75 -3.85
C LEU A 7 12.75 13.57 -4.21
N ILE A 8 13.22 12.64 -5.05
CA ILE A 8 12.39 11.52 -5.51
C ILE A 8 12.23 10.43 -4.45
N ILE A 9 13.27 10.10 -3.70
CA ILE A 9 13.21 9.05 -2.67
C ILE A 9 12.15 9.34 -1.59
N PRO A 10 12.11 10.53 -0.96
CA PRO A 10 11.09 10.82 0.05
C PRO A 10 9.68 10.89 -0.57
N LEU A 11 9.55 11.36 -1.81
CA LEU A 11 8.28 11.37 -2.52
C LEU A 11 7.73 9.95 -2.73
N LEU A 12 8.58 9.02 -3.17
CA LEU A 12 8.22 7.61 -3.35
C LEU A 12 7.89 6.94 -2.01
N PHE A 13 8.59 7.30 -0.94
CA PHE A 13 8.29 6.79 0.40
C PHE A 13 6.91 7.26 0.88
N LEU A 14 6.60 8.55 0.71
CA LEU A 14 5.27 9.09 1.05
C LEU A 14 4.17 8.46 0.21
N LEU A 15 4.41 8.26 -1.09
CA LEU A 15 3.48 7.56 -1.97
C LEU A 15 3.24 6.12 -1.49
N HIS A 16 4.29 5.41 -1.09
CA HIS A 16 4.19 4.05 -0.59
C HIS A 16 3.35 3.96 0.69
N ILE A 17 3.56 4.87 1.64
CA ILE A 17 2.73 4.96 2.85
C ILE A 17 1.27 5.31 2.50
N ALA A 18 1.06 6.24 1.56
CA ALA A 18 -0.28 6.60 1.10
C ALA A 18 -1.01 5.39 0.48
N ILE A 19 -0.31 4.54 -0.28
CA ILE A 19 -0.86 3.29 -0.83
C ILE A 19 -1.25 2.32 0.28
N CYS A 20 -0.43 2.15 1.31
CA CYS A 20 -0.75 1.29 2.45
C CYS A 20 -2.02 1.76 3.19
N ILE A 21 -2.10 3.06 3.47
CA ILE A 21 -3.27 3.68 4.11
C ILE A 21 -4.52 3.53 3.22
N TRP A 22 -4.34 3.74 1.91
CA TRP A 22 -5.41 3.53 0.94
C TRP A 22 -5.90 2.07 0.96
N GLY A 23 -5.00 1.09 0.95
CA GLY A 23 -5.33 -0.34 1.02
C GLY A 23 -6.12 -0.71 2.29
N TYR A 24 -5.73 -0.16 3.44
CA TYR A 24 -6.49 -0.33 4.69
C TYR A 24 -7.93 0.19 4.58
N ASN A 25 -8.06 1.45 4.14
CA ASN A 25 -9.35 2.12 4.06
C ASN A 25 -10.24 1.50 2.99
N ASP A 26 -9.67 1.08 1.86
CA ASP A 26 -10.37 0.39 0.80
C ASP A 26 -10.92 -0.96 1.29
N ALA A 27 -10.10 -1.77 1.97
CA ALA A 27 -10.54 -3.04 2.55
C ALA A 27 -11.67 -2.84 3.57
N ARG A 28 -11.58 -1.80 4.41
CA ARG A 28 -12.65 -1.45 5.36
C ARG A 28 -13.93 -0.96 4.68
N ARG A 29 -13.83 -0.19 3.59
CA ARG A 29 -14.99 0.27 2.80
C ARG A 29 -15.72 -0.90 2.13
N MET A 30 -15.01 -1.98 1.82
CA MET A 30 -15.59 -3.23 1.31
C MET A 30 -16.23 -4.10 2.39
N GLY A 31 -16.30 -3.64 3.63
CA GLY A 31 -16.88 -4.40 4.75
C GLY A 31 -16.02 -5.59 5.20
N ARG A 32 -14.73 -5.65 4.82
CA ARG A 32 -13.81 -6.66 5.32
C ARG A 32 -13.48 -6.39 6.80
N SER A 33 -13.23 -7.46 7.54
CA SER A 33 -12.87 -7.37 8.96
C SER A 33 -11.60 -6.52 9.16
N PRO A 34 -11.48 -5.80 10.29
CA PRO A 34 -10.30 -5.00 10.59
C PRO A 34 -9.02 -5.82 10.63
N GLU A 35 -9.05 -7.10 11.02
CA GLU A 35 -7.87 -7.98 10.96
C GLU A 35 -7.39 -8.21 9.53
N PHE A 36 -8.33 -8.41 8.59
CA PHE A 36 -8.00 -8.57 7.17
C PHE A 36 -7.41 -7.28 6.59
N ALA A 37 -8.01 -6.13 6.91
CA ALA A 37 -7.47 -4.84 6.50
C ALA A 37 -6.04 -4.62 7.04
N LEU A 38 -5.76 -5.06 8.27
CA LEU A 38 -4.42 -5.02 8.85
C LEU A 38 -3.43 -5.94 8.10
N LEU A 39 -3.85 -7.15 7.73
CA LEU A 39 -3.05 -8.08 6.94
C LEU A 39 -2.72 -7.51 5.55
N VAL A 40 -3.67 -6.80 4.92
CA VAL A 40 -3.44 -6.08 3.66
C VAL A 40 -2.35 -5.02 3.80
N VAL A 41 -2.43 -4.20 4.85
CA VAL A 41 -1.40 -3.18 5.14
C VAL A 41 -0.04 -3.82 5.39
N LEU A 42 -0.02 -4.88 6.20
CA LEU A 42 1.22 -5.59 6.53
C LEU A 42 1.85 -6.18 5.26
N GLY A 43 1.03 -6.80 4.40
CA GLY A 43 1.45 -7.30 3.09
C GLY A 43 1.99 -6.19 2.19
N MET A 44 1.30 -5.05 2.08
CA MET A 44 1.80 -3.92 1.28
C MET A 44 3.09 -3.32 1.83
N LEU A 45 3.23 -3.21 3.16
CA LEU A 45 4.39 -2.61 3.81
C LEU A 45 5.68 -3.41 3.58
N PHE A 46 5.61 -4.75 3.69
CA PHE A 46 6.75 -5.64 3.43
C PHE A 46 6.97 -5.88 1.94
N PHE A 47 5.92 -5.77 1.12
CA PHE A 47 5.97 -5.99 -0.32
C PHE A 47 5.51 -4.73 -1.06
N PRO A 48 6.35 -3.68 -1.18
CA PRO A 48 5.94 -2.35 -1.65
C PRO A 48 5.43 -2.31 -3.09
N VAL A 49 5.86 -3.28 -3.91
CA VAL A 49 5.43 -3.41 -5.31
C VAL A 49 4.40 -4.55 -5.44
N VAL A 50 4.73 -5.73 -4.92
CA VAL A 50 3.91 -6.94 -5.07
C VAL A 50 2.64 -6.89 -4.23
N GLY A 51 2.69 -6.37 -3.00
CA GLY A 51 1.55 -6.28 -2.09
C GLY A 51 0.35 -5.53 -2.68
N PRO A 52 0.52 -4.31 -3.24
CA PRO A 52 -0.58 -3.61 -3.90
C PRO A 52 -1.16 -4.38 -5.09
N ILE A 53 -0.31 -5.06 -5.88
CA ILE A 53 -0.74 -5.88 -7.03
C ILE A 53 -1.62 -7.04 -6.56
N ILE A 54 -1.15 -7.80 -5.56
CA ILE A 54 -1.88 -8.94 -5.00
C ILE A 54 -3.19 -8.48 -4.36
N TYR A 55 -3.18 -7.37 -3.61
CA TYR A 55 -4.39 -6.81 -3.03
C TYR A 55 -5.44 -6.47 -4.10
N LEU A 56 -5.03 -5.82 -5.20
CA LEU A 56 -5.94 -5.47 -6.29
C LEU A 56 -6.53 -6.72 -6.98
N LEU A 57 -5.78 -7.81 -7.09
CA LEU A 57 -6.28 -9.08 -7.60
C LEU A 57 -7.32 -9.70 -6.67
N ILE A 58 -7.04 -9.74 -5.37
CA ILE A 58 -7.96 -10.28 -4.35
C ILE A 58 -9.21 -9.40 -4.23
N ARG A 59 -9.08 -8.07 -4.38
CA ARG A 59 -10.18 -7.11 -4.35
C ARG A 59 -11.24 -7.37 -5.42
N ASN A 60 -10.82 -7.78 -6.62
CA ASN A 60 -11.70 -7.97 -7.77
C ASN A 60 -12.21 -9.41 -7.90
N SER A 61 -11.82 -10.29 -6.98
CA SER A 61 -12.29 -11.69 -6.92
C SER A 61 -13.46 -11.80 -5.95
#